data_AF-A0A960FYY2-F1
#
_entry.id   AF-A0A960FYY2-F1
#
_cell.length_a   1.000
_cell.length_b   1.000
_cell.length_c   1.000
_cell.angle_alpha   90.00
_cell.angle_beta   90.00
_cell.angle_gamma   90.00
#
_symmetry.space_group_name_H-M   'P 1'
#
loop_
_entity.id
_entity.type
_entity.pdbx_description
1 polymer ?
#
loop_
_entity_poly.entity_id
_entity_poly.type
_entity_poly.pdbx_seq_one_letter_code
_entity_poly.pdbx_strand_id
1 'polypeptide(L)'
;MSDGTTIVEQVDVEQTEDGSVVTTETEAISEPDGSIIIDETVTTEQPDGSVVRDEVHTVADEQGVHIDETQILEDPHGRTEVIEHSEDLDVEVVVDPETGEIVEAVVEEEDVDPVEAFREEQMSLPGLWYVVHSYAGFEKRVKTNLETRINTLNMEDYIFQVEVPTEEVVEIKQGQKKTVKRNKFPGYVLVRMDYTDDSWGAVRHTPGVTGFVGSTHEPTPLTMDEVVHILAPKPEPKKAAAEASGPAAMGQPAQRVTEVDFGVGDSVTVID
;
A
#
# COMPACT_ATOMS: atom_id res chain seq x y z
N MET A 1 -48.12 19.22 3.51
CA MET A 1 -47.47 17.94 3.84
C MET A 1 -47.33 17.28 2.51
N SER A 2 -46.19 17.53 1.87
CA SER A 2 -45.89 17.04 0.53
C SER A 2 -44.76 16.06 0.74
N ASP A 3 -45.05 14.79 0.54
CA ASP A 3 -44.10 13.68 0.61
C ASP A 3 -42.91 13.97 -0.32
N GLY A 4 -41.72 14.10 0.27
CA GLY A 4 -40.48 14.54 -0.39
C GLY A 4 -39.62 13.39 -0.88
N THR A 5 -40.23 12.32 -1.40
CA THR A 5 -39.50 11.24 -2.06
C THR A 5 -39.24 11.60 -3.52
N THR A 6 -37.98 11.54 -3.94
CA THR A 6 -37.57 11.71 -5.34
C THR A 6 -37.11 10.36 -5.87
N ILE A 7 -37.63 9.96 -7.03
CA ILE A 7 -37.28 8.70 -7.71
C ILE A 7 -36.68 9.06 -9.07
N VAL A 8 -35.50 8.51 -9.36
CA VAL A 8 -34.82 8.62 -10.66
C VAL A 8 -34.67 7.21 -11.22
N GLU A 9 -35.17 6.97 -12.43
CA GLU A 9 -35.06 5.69 -13.13
C GLU A 9 -34.34 5.95 -14.45
N GLN A 10 -33.24 5.23 -14.71
CA GLN A 10 -32.49 5.28 -15.95
C GLN A 10 -32.31 3.88 -16.49
N VAL A 11 -32.57 3.70 -17.79
CA VAL A 11 -32.37 2.44 -18.50
C VAL A 11 -31.53 2.70 -19.74
N ASP A 12 -30.36 2.09 -19.79
CA ASP A 12 -29.44 2.14 -20.93
C ASP A 12 -29.28 0.73 -21.52
N VAL A 13 -29.25 0.65 -22.86
CA VAL A 13 -29.11 -0.63 -23.58
C VAL A 13 -28.03 -0.46 -24.63
N GLU A 14 -26.96 -1.25 -24.50
CA GLU A 14 -25.82 -1.23 -25.40
C GLU A 14 -25.62 -2.60 -26.06
N GLN A 15 -25.20 -2.58 -27.34
CA GLN A 15 -24.80 -3.79 -28.07
C GLN A 15 -23.30 -3.74 -28.29
N THR A 16 -22.59 -4.77 -27.83
CA THR A 16 -21.13 -4.85 -27.94
C THR A 16 -20.69 -5.40 -29.30
N GLU A 17 -19.44 -5.14 -29.69
CA GLU A 17 -18.88 -5.61 -30.97
C GLU A 17 -18.88 -7.14 -31.12
N ASP A 18 -18.96 -7.87 -30.00
CA ASP A 18 -19.04 -9.34 -29.95
C ASP A 18 -20.49 -9.87 -30.11
N GLY A 19 -21.48 -8.98 -30.21
CA GLY A 19 -22.89 -9.34 -30.38
C GLY A 19 -23.62 -9.67 -29.07
N SER A 20 -23.01 -9.35 -27.91
CA SER A 20 -23.68 -9.41 -26.61
C SER A 20 -24.53 -8.15 -26.40
N VAL A 21 -25.65 -8.28 -25.70
CA VAL A 21 -26.54 -7.17 -25.33
C VAL A 21 -26.33 -6.88 -23.85
N VAL A 22 -26.00 -5.64 -23.50
CA VAL A 22 -25.87 -5.18 -22.12
C VAL A 22 -27.04 -4.23 -21.85
N THR A 23 -27.80 -4.51 -20.80
CA THR A 23 -28.88 -3.66 -20.30
C THR A 23 -28.53 -3.24 -18.89
N THR A 24 -28.48 -1.93 -18.64
CA THR A 24 -28.24 -1.35 -17.31
C THR A 24 -29.50 -0.61 -16.88
N GLU A 25 -30.10 -1.01 -15.77
CA GLU A 25 -31.26 -0.35 -15.15
C GLU A 25 -30.82 0.17 -13.78
N THR A 26 -30.89 1.49 -13.57
CA THR A 26 -30.55 2.14 -12.31
C THR A 26 -31.78 2.85 -11.77
N GLU A 27 -32.20 2.51 -10.55
CA GLU A 27 -33.26 3.17 -9.79
C GLU A 27 -32.65 3.81 -8.53
N ALA A 28 -32.82 5.11 -8.36
CA ALA A 28 -32.37 5.84 -7.19
C ALA A 28 -33.56 6.49 -6.47
N ILE A 29 -33.68 6.25 -5.17
CA ILE A 29 -34.75 6.75 -4.30
C ILE A 29 -34.11 7.58 -3.19
N SER A 30 -34.49 8.84 -3.10
CA SER A 30 -34.16 9.69 -1.95
C SER A 30 -35.36 9.76 -1.00
N GLU A 31 -35.12 9.47 0.28
CA GLU A 31 -36.12 9.50 1.33
C GLU A 31 -36.11 10.84 2.09
N PRO A 32 -37.24 11.23 2.72
CA PRO A 32 -37.34 12.51 3.44
C PRO A 32 -36.45 12.61 4.69
N ASP A 33 -35.90 11.48 5.17
CA ASP A 33 -34.95 11.42 6.29
C ASP A 33 -33.51 11.72 5.85
N GLY A 34 -33.26 11.82 4.53
CA GLY A 34 -31.94 12.06 3.95
C GLY A 34 -31.22 10.80 3.48
N SER A 35 -31.78 9.61 3.72
CA SER A 35 -31.28 8.35 3.16
C SER A 35 -31.48 8.28 1.65
N ILE A 36 -30.57 7.59 0.98
CA ILE A 36 -30.56 7.35 -0.46
C ILE A 36 -30.42 5.87 -0.69
N ILE A 37 -31.31 5.30 -1.51
CA ILE A 37 -31.28 3.90 -1.93
C ILE A 37 -31.01 3.90 -3.44
N ILE A 38 -30.02 3.15 -3.90
CA ILE A 38 -29.74 2.99 -5.33
C ILE A 38 -29.69 1.51 -5.65
N ASP A 39 -30.60 1.06 -6.50
CA ASP A 39 -30.67 -0.27 -7.08
C ASP A 39 -30.15 -0.18 -8.52
N GLU A 40 -29.01 -0.79 -8.79
CA GLU A 40 -28.46 -0.94 -10.14
C GLU A 40 -28.50 -2.39 -10.56
N THR A 41 -28.98 -2.66 -11.77
CA THR A 41 -28.97 -4.00 -12.35
C THR A 41 -28.34 -3.96 -13.73
N VAL A 42 -27.31 -4.77 -13.94
CA VAL A 42 -26.59 -4.91 -15.20
C VAL A 42 -26.78 -6.32 -15.73
N THR A 43 -27.57 -6.46 -16.80
CA THR A 43 -27.81 -7.74 -17.47
C THR A 43 -27.02 -7.80 -18.78
N THR A 44 -26.11 -8.75 -18.88
CA THR A 44 -25.34 -9.07 -20.09
C THR A 44 -25.83 -10.38 -20.69
N GLU A 45 -26.45 -10.33 -21.86
CA GLU A 45 -26.86 -11.49 -22.64
C GLU A 45 -25.84 -11.78 -23.75
N GLN A 46 -25.24 -12.96 -23.72
CA GLN A 46 -24.28 -13.41 -24.73
C GLN A 46 -24.97 -14.08 -25.93
N PRO A 47 -24.34 -14.05 -27.13
CA PRO A 47 -24.92 -14.66 -28.33
C PRO A 47 -25.04 -16.20 -28.25
N ASP A 48 -24.33 -16.84 -27.32
CA ASP A 48 -24.42 -18.28 -27.07
C ASP A 48 -25.63 -18.66 -26.19
N GLY A 49 -26.37 -17.67 -25.68
CA GLY A 49 -27.55 -17.82 -24.85
C GLY A 49 -27.25 -17.86 -23.34
N SER A 50 -26.00 -17.62 -22.93
CA SER A 50 -25.69 -17.38 -21.51
C SER A 50 -26.06 -15.95 -21.10
N VAL A 51 -26.40 -15.77 -19.82
CA VAL A 51 -26.78 -14.49 -19.24
C VAL A 51 -26.00 -14.29 -17.95
N VAL A 52 -25.45 -13.10 -17.77
CA VAL A 52 -24.87 -12.65 -16.50
C VAL A 52 -25.67 -11.46 -16.04
N ARG A 53 -26.25 -11.52 -14.85
CA ARG A 53 -26.99 -10.42 -14.23
C ARG A 53 -26.30 -10.04 -12.93
N ASP A 54 -25.84 -8.81 -12.86
CA ASP A 54 -25.26 -8.22 -11.67
C ASP A 54 -26.28 -7.26 -11.06
N GLU A 55 -26.55 -7.39 -9.77
CA GLU A 55 -27.51 -6.58 -9.03
C GLU A 55 -26.77 -5.95 -7.85
N VAL A 56 -26.73 -4.62 -7.81
CA VAL A 56 -26.07 -3.85 -6.76
C VAL A 56 -27.13 -3.03 -6.04
N HIS A 57 -27.34 -3.31 -4.76
CA HIS A 57 -28.22 -2.58 -3.88
C HIS A 57 -27.38 -1.75 -2.91
N THR A 58 -27.47 -0.42 -3.00
CA THR A 58 -26.77 0.48 -2.10
C THR A 58 -27.76 1.26 -1.25
N VAL A 59 -27.47 1.35 0.05
CA VAL A 59 -28.21 2.16 1.01
C VAL A 59 -27.23 3.10 1.68
N ALA A 60 -27.41 4.39 1.48
CA ALA A 60 -26.62 5.45 2.13
C ALA A 60 -27.50 6.20 3.13
N ASP A 61 -27.11 6.20 4.40
CA ASP A 61 -27.80 6.89 5.48
C ASP A 61 -26.82 7.49 6.50
N GLU A 62 -27.34 8.02 7.61
CA GLU A 62 -26.51 8.66 8.66
C GLU A 62 -25.50 7.72 9.33
N GLN A 63 -25.68 6.40 9.19
CA GLN A 63 -24.78 5.37 9.73
C GLN A 63 -23.70 4.94 8.75
N GLY A 64 -23.74 5.38 7.48
CA GLY A 64 -22.79 5.00 6.43
C GLY A 64 -23.47 4.49 5.17
N VAL A 65 -22.72 3.78 4.34
CA VAL A 65 -23.15 3.18 3.07
C VAL A 65 -23.06 1.67 3.17
N HIS A 66 -24.18 0.99 3.02
CA HIS A 66 -24.25 -0.47 2.89
C HIS A 66 -24.42 -0.84 1.43
N ILE A 67 -23.58 -1.75 0.92
CA ILE A 67 -23.61 -2.23 -0.46
C ILE A 67 -23.84 -3.74 -0.43
N ASP A 68 -24.86 -4.21 -1.13
CA ASP A 68 -25.16 -5.63 -1.36
C ASP A 68 -25.06 -5.92 -2.85
N GLU A 69 -24.14 -6.80 -3.24
CA GLU A 69 -23.90 -7.20 -4.62
C GLU A 69 -24.32 -8.67 -4.81
N THR A 70 -25.18 -8.90 -5.79
CA THR A 70 -25.65 -10.23 -6.18
C THR A 70 -25.35 -10.47 -7.65
N GLN A 71 -24.50 -11.45 -7.94
CA GLN A 71 -24.19 -11.85 -9.31
C GLN A 71 -24.85 -13.19 -9.64
N ILE A 72 -25.67 -13.20 -10.69
CA ILE A 72 -26.42 -14.35 -11.19
C ILE A 72 -25.85 -14.74 -12.56
N LEU A 73 -25.35 -15.97 -12.66
CA LEU A 73 -24.84 -16.56 -13.90
C LEU A 73 -25.79 -17.64 -14.38
N GLU A 74 -26.37 -17.45 -15.56
CA GLU A 74 -27.16 -18.45 -16.26
C GLU A 74 -26.39 -18.96 -17.48
N ASP A 75 -26.10 -20.26 -17.50
CA ASP A 75 -25.46 -20.90 -18.63
C ASP A 75 -26.48 -21.26 -19.72
N PRO A 76 -26.07 -21.51 -20.99
CA PRO A 76 -27.02 -21.64 -22.11
C PRO A 76 -27.87 -22.92 -22.05
N HIS A 77 -27.63 -23.76 -21.05
CA HIS A 77 -28.42 -24.95 -20.76
C HIS A 77 -29.46 -24.70 -19.65
N GLY A 78 -29.58 -23.46 -19.16
CA GLY A 78 -30.56 -23.02 -18.18
C GLY A 78 -30.20 -23.40 -16.74
N ARG A 79 -28.91 -23.60 -16.43
CA ARG A 79 -28.46 -23.73 -15.04
C ARG A 79 -28.01 -22.36 -14.53
N THR A 80 -28.49 -22.03 -13.33
CA THR A 80 -28.26 -20.76 -12.64
C THR A 80 -27.31 -20.95 -11.46
N GLU A 81 -26.37 -20.04 -11.29
CA GLU A 81 -25.47 -19.92 -10.14
C GLU A 81 -25.59 -18.49 -9.57
N VAL A 82 -25.66 -18.35 -8.25
CA VAL A 82 -25.86 -17.06 -7.57
C VAL A 82 -24.70 -16.87 -6.57
N ILE A 83 -24.10 -15.69 -6.59
CA ILE A 83 -22.99 -15.28 -5.73
C ILE A 83 -23.40 -13.98 -5.03
N GLU A 84 -23.40 -13.97 -3.71
CA GLU A 84 -23.80 -12.82 -2.89
C GLU A 84 -22.58 -12.26 -2.13
N HIS A 85 -22.40 -10.95 -2.12
CA HIS A 85 -21.38 -10.21 -1.38
C HIS A 85 -21.99 -8.99 -0.70
N SER A 86 -21.58 -8.69 0.53
CA SER A 86 -22.10 -7.56 1.30
C SER A 86 -20.95 -6.81 1.95
N GLU A 87 -20.90 -5.50 1.77
CA GLU A 87 -19.87 -4.60 2.29
C GLU A 87 -20.50 -3.40 3.01
N ASP A 88 -20.02 -3.11 4.22
CA ASP A 88 -20.40 -1.92 4.99
C ASP A 88 -19.25 -0.89 4.90
N LEU A 89 -19.54 0.31 4.40
CA LEU A 89 -18.59 1.41 4.25
C LEU A 89 -19.01 2.62 5.08
N ASP A 90 -18.17 3.06 6.00
CA ASP A 90 -18.40 4.29 6.78
C ASP A 90 -18.03 5.55 5.95
N VAL A 91 -18.88 5.97 5.00
CA VAL A 91 -18.63 7.11 4.08
C VAL A 91 -19.82 8.11 4.04
N GLU A 92 -19.56 9.43 4.05
CA GLU A 92 -20.57 10.46 3.77
C GLU A 92 -20.70 10.68 2.24
N VAL A 93 -21.88 10.42 1.67
CA VAL A 93 -22.14 10.60 0.23
C VAL A 93 -22.74 12.00 -0.04
N VAL A 94 -22.07 12.81 -0.86
CA VAL A 94 -22.63 14.08 -1.36
C VAL A 94 -23.14 13.88 -2.79
N VAL A 95 -24.46 13.79 -2.95
CA VAL A 95 -25.13 13.63 -4.26
C VAL A 95 -25.61 14.98 -4.77
N ASP A 96 -25.43 15.25 -6.08
CA ASP A 96 -26.04 16.41 -6.71
C ASP A 96 -27.57 16.21 -6.81
N PRO A 97 -28.38 17.09 -6.19
CA PRO A 97 -29.82 16.88 -6.04
C PRO A 97 -30.60 17.02 -7.37
N GLU A 98 -29.96 17.45 -8.47
CA GLU A 98 -30.64 17.62 -9.76
C GLU A 98 -30.36 16.49 -10.77
N THR A 99 -29.26 15.75 -10.63
CA THR A 99 -28.87 14.69 -11.58
C THR A 99 -28.79 13.28 -10.99
N GLY A 100 -28.78 13.14 -9.66
CA GLY A 100 -28.59 11.83 -9.01
C GLY A 100 -27.19 11.25 -9.18
N GLU A 101 -26.24 12.04 -9.70
CA GLU A 101 -24.85 11.63 -9.92
C GLU A 101 -24.03 11.80 -8.63
N ILE A 102 -23.27 10.76 -8.28
CA ILE A 102 -22.23 10.80 -7.24
C ILE A 102 -21.06 11.68 -7.71
N VAL A 103 -21.08 12.97 -7.34
CA VAL A 103 -20.09 13.95 -7.79
C VAL A 103 -18.77 13.91 -7.01
N GLU A 104 -18.79 13.40 -5.77
CA GLU A 104 -17.58 13.19 -4.97
C GLU A 104 -17.87 12.13 -3.91
N ALA A 105 -17.48 10.89 -4.18
CA ALA A 105 -17.17 9.97 -3.09
C ALA A 105 -15.92 10.55 -2.43
N VAL A 106 -16.11 11.38 -1.40
CA VAL A 106 -15.05 11.66 -0.45
C VAL A 106 -14.90 10.36 0.33
N VAL A 107 -14.19 9.41 -0.29
CA VAL A 107 -13.39 8.48 0.48
C VAL A 107 -12.59 9.42 1.36
N GLU A 108 -12.89 9.48 2.66
CA GLU A 108 -11.83 9.78 3.59
C GLU A 108 -10.76 8.78 3.18
N GLU A 109 -9.74 9.23 2.43
CA GLU A 109 -8.47 8.54 2.48
C GLU A 109 -8.26 8.43 3.98
N GLU A 110 -8.57 7.26 4.56
CA GLU A 110 -7.94 6.89 5.79
C GLU A 110 -6.50 7.32 5.51
N ASP A 111 -5.97 8.21 6.33
CA ASP A 111 -4.58 8.61 6.32
C ASP A 111 -3.86 7.31 6.76
N VAL A 112 -3.91 6.26 5.91
CA VAL A 112 -3.37 4.93 6.12
C VAL A 112 -1.93 5.28 6.30
N ASP A 113 -1.49 5.16 7.56
CA ASP A 113 -0.16 5.59 7.95
C ASP A 113 0.77 5.01 6.88
N PRO A 114 1.64 5.81 6.22
CA PRO A 114 2.50 5.30 5.16
C PRO A 114 3.32 4.08 5.59
N VAL A 115 3.46 3.88 6.91
CA VAL A 115 4.05 2.70 7.55
C VAL A 115 3.11 1.48 7.55
N GLU A 116 1.80 1.67 7.73
CA GLU A 116 0.78 0.61 7.71
C GLU A 116 0.52 0.09 6.30
N ALA A 117 0.35 0.98 5.31
CA ALA A 117 0.26 0.58 3.91
C ALA A 117 1.52 -0.20 3.45
N PHE A 118 2.70 0.24 3.88
CA PHE A 118 3.96 -0.49 3.65
C PHE A 118 3.96 -1.85 4.33
N ARG A 119 3.40 -1.97 5.54
CA ARG A 119 3.29 -3.24 6.24
C ARG A 119 2.38 -4.22 5.49
N GLU A 120 1.22 -3.79 5.03
CA GLU A 120 0.28 -4.64 4.30
C GLU A 120 0.86 -5.12 2.96
N GLU A 121 1.50 -4.22 2.21
CA GLU A 121 2.23 -4.59 0.99
C GLU A 121 3.30 -5.63 1.31
N GLN A 122 4.13 -5.39 2.32
CA GLN A 122 5.20 -6.31 2.66
C GLN A 122 4.68 -7.65 3.19
N MET A 123 3.49 -7.71 3.81
CA MET A 123 2.85 -8.95 4.28
C MET A 123 2.21 -9.76 3.15
N SER A 124 1.65 -9.10 2.13
CA SER A 124 1.03 -9.79 0.99
C SER A 124 2.05 -10.46 0.06
N LEU A 125 3.28 -9.94 0.03
CA LEU A 125 4.37 -10.47 -0.77
C LEU A 125 4.92 -11.82 -0.21
N PRO A 126 5.48 -12.70 -1.05
CA PRO A 126 6.02 -13.99 -0.62
C PRO A 126 7.44 -13.89 -0.04
N GLY A 127 7.83 -14.85 0.81
CA GLY A 127 9.19 -14.97 1.36
C GLY A 127 9.47 -14.16 2.63
N LEU A 128 10.53 -14.55 3.33
CA LEU A 128 10.96 -13.93 4.59
C LEU A 128 12.17 -13.03 4.36
N TRP A 129 12.30 -12.00 5.19
CA TRP A 129 13.44 -11.10 5.16
C TRP A 129 14.59 -11.63 6.00
N TYR A 130 15.79 -11.62 5.42
CA TYR A 130 17.04 -12.02 6.05
C TYR A 130 18.07 -10.90 5.93
N VAL A 131 18.98 -10.86 6.90
CA VAL A 131 20.08 -9.90 6.91
C VAL A 131 21.38 -10.55 6.49
N VAL A 132 22.06 -9.89 5.56
CA VAL A 132 23.34 -10.31 5.01
C VAL A 132 24.40 -9.28 5.40
N HIS A 133 25.48 -9.74 6.01
CA HIS A 133 26.67 -8.94 6.22
C HIS A 133 27.48 -8.82 4.92
N SER A 134 27.91 -7.60 4.64
CA SER A 134 28.83 -7.26 3.56
C SER A 134 29.94 -6.34 4.05
N TYR A 135 30.95 -6.13 3.21
CA TYR A 135 31.94 -5.09 3.49
C TYR A 135 31.31 -3.69 3.39
N ALA A 136 31.65 -2.81 4.33
CA ALA A 136 31.18 -1.43 4.33
C ALA A 136 31.64 -0.68 3.07
N GLY A 137 30.73 0.05 2.42
CA GLY A 137 30.97 0.77 1.16
C GLY A 137 30.83 -0.09 -0.10
N PHE A 138 30.56 -1.40 0.04
CA PHE A 138 30.31 -2.31 -1.08
C PHE A 138 28.85 -2.75 -1.19
N GLU A 139 27.95 -2.26 -0.35
CA GLU A 139 26.56 -2.73 -0.20
C GLU A 139 25.78 -2.58 -1.51
N LYS A 140 25.88 -1.41 -2.15
CA LYS A 140 25.23 -1.15 -3.46
C LYS A 140 25.73 -2.09 -4.55
N ARG A 141 27.03 -2.41 -4.51
CA ARG A 141 27.64 -3.36 -5.46
C ARG A 141 27.21 -4.79 -5.15
N VAL A 142 27.06 -5.14 -3.87
CA VAL A 142 26.54 -6.44 -3.43
C VAL A 142 25.09 -6.62 -3.88
N LYS A 143 24.24 -5.59 -3.78
CA LYS A 143 22.88 -5.61 -4.35
C LYS A 143 22.91 -5.97 -5.84
N THR A 144 23.66 -5.22 -6.65
CA THR A 144 23.76 -5.51 -8.09
C THR A 144 24.36 -6.89 -8.40
N ASN A 145 25.36 -7.33 -7.63
CA ASN A 145 25.94 -8.66 -7.79
C ASN A 145 24.93 -9.76 -7.45
N LEU A 146 24.13 -9.60 -6.39
CA LEU A 146 23.07 -10.52 -6.00
C LEU A 146 22.01 -10.57 -7.08
N GLU A 147 21.48 -9.44 -7.54
CA GLU A 147 20.51 -9.36 -8.63
C GLU A 147 21.02 -10.09 -9.88
N THR A 148 22.27 -9.86 -10.28
CA THR A 148 22.89 -10.54 -11.43
C THR A 148 23.01 -12.05 -11.18
N ARG A 149 23.38 -12.45 -9.95
CA ARG A 149 23.58 -13.86 -9.59
C ARG A 149 22.27 -14.63 -9.54
N ILE A 150 21.22 -14.01 -9.01
CA ILE A 150 19.85 -14.54 -8.96
C ILE A 150 19.39 -14.88 -10.38
N ASN A 151 19.53 -13.93 -11.30
CA ASN A 151 19.21 -14.13 -12.72
C ASN A 151 20.06 -15.23 -13.37
N THR A 152 21.37 -15.26 -13.10
CA THR A 152 22.30 -16.22 -13.74
C THR A 152 22.08 -17.66 -13.27
N LEU A 153 21.60 -17.84 -12.04
CA LEU A 153 21.33 -19.15 -11.45
C LEU A 153 19.85 -19.54 -11.50
N ASN A 154 18.99 -18.74 -12.14
CA ASN A 154 17.53 -18.94 -12.16
C ASN A 154 16.95 -19.10 -10.75
N MET A 155 17.35 -18.23 -9.82
CA MET A 155 16.90 -18.23 -8.42
C MET A 155 15.80 -17.19 -8.16
N GLU A 156 15.16 -16.69 -9.20
CA GLU A 156 14.12 -15.65 -9.15
C GLU A 156 12.87 -16.14 -8.39
N ASP A 157 12.60 -17.44 -8.44
CA ASP A 157 11.49 -18.08 -7.71
C ASP A 157 11.76 -18.24 -6.20
N TYR A 158 13.02 -18.08 -5.76
CA TYR A 158 13.41 -18.25 -4.36
C TYR A 158 13.89 -16.95 -3.71
N ILE A 159 14.46 -16.03 -4.48
CA ILE A 159 14.98 -14.76 -3.98
C ILE A 159 14.22 -13.63 -4.66
N PHE A 160 13.28 -13.06 -3.93
CA PHE A 160 12.28 -12.12 -4.44
C PHE A 160 12.79 -10.68 -4.49
N GLN A 161 13.52 -10.24 -3.46
CA GLN A 161 13.90 -8.83 -3.34
C GLN A 161 15.23 -8.65 -2.61
N VAL A 162 16.02 -7.66 -3.03
CA VAL A 162 17.27 -7.26 -2.37
C VAL A 162 17.26 -5.76 -2.13
N GLU A 163 17.37 -5.36 -0.86
CA GLU A 163 17.34 -3.95 -0.46
C GLU A 163 18.56 -3.52 0.35
N VAL A 164 18.98 -2.27 0.15
CA VAL A 164 20.09 -1.67 0.89
C VAL A 164 19.52 -0.55 1.75
N PRO A 165 19.69 -0.60 3.09
CA PRO A 165 19.13 0.40 3.97
C PRO A 165 19.88 1.73 3.81
N THR A 166 19.33 2.63 3.00
CA THR A 166 19.85 3.98 2.78
C THR A 166 18.87 5.03 3.25
N GLU A 167 19.39 6.09 3.87
CA GLU A 167 18.64 7.25 4.30
C GLU A 167 19.08 8.47 3.50
N GLU A 168 18.13 9.34 3.19
CA GLU A 168 18.36 10.57 2.48
C GLU A 168 18.70 11.69 3.46
N VAL A 169 19.93 12.22 3.39
CA VAL A 169 20.41 13.30 4.27
C VAL A 169 20.67 14.55 3.44
N VAL A 170 20.16 15.70 3.89
CA VAL A 170 20.40 17.00 3.25
C VAL A 170 21.73 17.56 3.74
N GLU A 171 22.78 17.43 2.94
CA GLU A 171 24.07 18.07 3.21
C GLU A 171 24.09 19.49 2.62
N ILE A 172 24.54 20.48 3.39
CA ILE A 172 24.78 21.84 2.89
C ILE A 172 26.23 21.92 2.45
N LYS A 173 26.50 21.77 1.14
CA LYS A 173 27.83 21.98 0.56
C LYS A 173 27.82 23.27 -0.24
N GLN A 174 28.72 24.20 0.12
CA GLN A 174 28.87 25.50 -0.57
C GLN A 174 27.60 26.37 -0.58
N GLY A 175 26.78 26.31 0.47
CA GLY A 175 25.53 27.08 0.57
C GLY A 175 24.37 26.52 -0.25
N GLN A 176 24.59 25.47 -1.05
CA GLN A 176 23.52 24.75 -1.74
C GLN A 176 23.16 23.48 -0.95
N LYS A 177 21.86 23.32 -0.67
CA LYS A 177 21.32 22.09 -0.08
C LYS A 177 21.42 20.99 -1.13
N LYS A 178 22.22 19.96 -0.87
CA LYS A 178 22.32 18.77 -1.70
C LYS A 178 21.85 17.57 -0.88
N THR A 179 20.80 16.96 -1.39
CA THR A 179 20.28 15.70 -0.91
C THR A 179 21.24 14.56 -1.28
N VAL A 180 21.78 13.86 -0.29
CA VAL A 180 22.75 12.76 -0.47
C VAL A 180 22.23 11.52 0.24
N LYS A 181 22.14 10.40 -0.49
CA LYS A 181 21.78 9.09 0.08
C LYS A 181 22.99 8.52 0.84
N ARG A 182 22.83 8.33 2.15
CA ARG A 182 23.82 7.76 3.07
C ARG A 182 23.31 6.44 3.63
N ASN A 183 24.15 5.43 3.74
CA ASN A 183 23.73 4.14 4.30
C ASN A 183 23.39 4.29 5.78
N LYS A 184 22.18 3.87 6.19
CA LYS A 184 21.70 3.87 7.58
C LYS A 184 22.44 2.81 8.39
N PHE A 185 22.68 1.64 7.77
CA PHE A 185 23.43 0.52 8.34
C PHE A 185 24.57 0.10 7.39
N PRO A 186 25.81 0.60 7.57
CA PRO A 186 26.93 0.22 6.72
C PRO A 186 27.31 -1.26 6.95
N GLY A 187 27.57 -1.99 5.87
CA GLY A 187 27.89 -3.41 5.89
C GLY A 187 26.69 -4.35 6.01
N TYR A 188 25.46 -3.86 5.80
CA TYR A 188 24.24 -4.66 5.85
C TYR A 188 23.46 -4.56 4.53
N VAL A 189 22.91 -5.69 4.10
CA VAL A 189 22.01 -5.83 2.96
C VAL A 189 20.84 -6.71 3.40
N LEU A 190 19.62 -6.32 3.06
CA LEU A 190 18.41 -7.09 3.34
C LEU A 190 18.07 -7.90 2.10
N VAL A 191 17.72 -9.17 2.29
CA VAL A 191 17.34 -10.08 1.22
C VAL A 191 16.04 -10.77 1.60
N ARG A 192 15.04 -10.67 0.75
CA ARG A 192 13.77 -11.37 0.87
C ARG A 192 13.83 -12.65 0.05
N MET A 193 13.71 -13.79 0.71
CA MET A 193 13.84 -15.09 0.06
C MET A 193 13.10 -16.20 0.81
N ASP A 194 12.86 -17.31 0.13
CA ASP A 194 12.58 -18.59 0.75
C ASP A 194 13.89 -19.29 1.11
N TYR A 195 13.96 -19.82 2.33
CA TYR A 195 15.17 -20.48 2.82
C TYR A 195 15.29 -21.90 2.26
N THR A 196 16.21 -22.07 1.31
CA THR A 196 16.61 -23.35 0.72
C THR A 196 18.14 -23.42 0.62
N ASP A 197 18.71 -24.61 0.43
CA ASP A 197 20.17 -24.77 0.31
C ASP A 197 20.72 -24.01 -0.91
N ASP A 198 19.96 -24.01 -2.02
CA ASP A 198 20.28 -23.29 -3.25
C ASP A 198 20.23 -21.77 -3.06
N SER A 199 19.16 -21.22 -2.47
CA SER A 199 19.04 -19.78 -2.24
C SER A 199 20.09 -19.28 -1.25
N TRP A 200 20.35 -20.06 -0.19
CA TRP A 200 21.42 -19.80 0.77
C TRP A 200 22.81 -19.81 0.11
N GLY A 201 23.09 -20.82 -0.72
CA GLY A 201 24.33 -20.96 -1.46
C GLY A 201 24.54 -19.84 -2.49
N ALA A 202 23.47 -19.39 -3.16
CA ALA A 202 23.53 -18.29 -4.11
C ALA A 202 23.95 -16.98 -3.43
N VAL A 203 23.36 -16.65 -2.28
CA VAL A 203 23.71 -15.45 -1.51
C VAL A 203 25.12 -15.58 -0.93
N ARG A 204 25.45 -16.71 -0.31
CA ARG A 204 26.72 -16.89 0.42
C ARG A 204 27.95 -16.85 -0.47
N HIS A 205 27.85 -17.34 -1.71
CA HIS A 205 28.94 -17.37 -2.68
C HIS A 205 29.02 -16.11 -3.55
N THR A 206 28.18 -15.10 -3.29
CA THR A 206 28.22 -13.83 -4.02
C THR A 206 29.39 -12.95 -3.54
N PRO A 207 30.19 -12.37 -4.44
CA PRO A 207 31.32 -11.52 -4.06
C PRO A 207 30.88 -10.28 -3.26
N GLY A 208 31.53 -10.07 -2.12
CA GLY A 208 31.26 -8.96 -1.20
C GLY A 208 30.37 -9.33 -0.01
N VAL A 209 29.77 -10.52 -0.02
CA VAL A 209 29.03 -11.11 1.10
C VAL A 209 30.00 -11.80 2.06
N THR A 210 29.92 -11.47 3.35
CA THR A 210 30.73 -12.11 4.39
C THR A 210 29.97 -13.26 5.08
N GLY A 211 28.65 -13.16 5.14
CA GLY A 211 27.76 -14.20 5.66
C GLY A 211 26.37 -13.67 6.00
N PHE A 212 25.49 -14.55 6.45
CA PHE A 212 24.21 -14.17 7.03
C PHE A 212 24.37 -13.77 8.50
N VAL A 213 23.47 -12.93 8.97
CA VAL A 213 23.32 -12.61 10.39
C VAL A 213 22.38 -13.63 11.03
N GLY A 214 22.77 -14.18 12.18
CA GLY A 214 21.99 -15.20 12.87
C GLY A 214 22.87 -16.20 13.61
N SER A 215 22.30 -17.39 13.85
CA SER A 215 23.00 -18.51 14.45
C SER A 215 24.12 -19.00 13.53
N THR A 216 25.19 -19.58 14.10
CA THR A 216 26.44 -19.94 13.39
C THR A 216 26.26 -20.73 12.08
N HIS A 217 25.13 -21.41 11.91
CA HIS A 217 24.85 -22.24 10.73
C HIS A 217 23.55 -21.90 10.00
N GLU A 218 22.64 -21.11 10.59
CA GLU A 218 21.31 -20.89 10.03
C GLU A 218 20.91 -19.40 10.16
N PRO A 219 20.49 -18.76 9.06
CA PRO A 219 20.10 -17.36 9.09
C PRO A 219 18.80 -17.19 9.87
N THR A 220 18.74 -16.15 10.70
CA THR A 220 17.52 -15.82 11.45
C THR A 220 16.68 -14.84 10.63
N PRO A 221 15.40 -15.14 10.33
CA PRO A 221 14.54 -14.20 9.63
C PRO A 221 14.23 -12.99 10.53
N LEU A 222 14.09 -11.82 9.91
CA LEU A 222 13.61 -10.61 10.59
C LEU A 222 12.10 -10.72 10.81
N THR A 223 11.66 -10.18 11.94
CA THR A 223 10.25 -9.93 12.17
C THR A 223 9.76 -8.79 11.29
N MET A 224 8.47 -8.80 10.99
CA MET A 224 7.85 -7.78 10.16
C MET A 224 8.06 -6.36 10.72
N ASP A 225 7.99 -6.22 12.05
CA ASP A 225 8.22 -4.95 12.73
C ASP A 225 9.63 -4.40 12.49
N GLU A 226 10.65 -5.27 12.51
CA GLU A 226 12.03 -4.90 12.20
C GLU A 226 12.20 -4.46 10.74
N VAL A 227 11.56 -5.17 9.81
CA VAL A 227 11.60 -4.83 8.38
C VAL A 227 10.99 -3.45 8.15
N VAL A 228 9.82 -3.21 8.72
CA VAL A 228 9.13 -1.92 8.66
C VAL A 228 10.01 -0.83 9.28
N HIS A 229 10.60 -1.05 10.46
CA HIS A 229 11.50 -0.08 11.08
C HIS A 229 12.74 0.27 10.23
N ILE A 230 13.23 -0.68 9.44
CA ILE A 230 14.45 -0.52 8.63
C ILE A 230 14.14 0.10 7.27
N LEU A 231 13.09 -0.37 6.59
CA LEU A 231 12.78 -0.08 5.19
C LEU A 231 11.65 0.94 4.99
N ALA A 232 10.75 1.12 5.97
CA ALA A 232 9.62 2.00 5.78
C ALA A 232 10.09 3.43 5.46
N PRO A 233 9.46 4.10 4.48
CA PRO A 233 9.76 5.49 4.20
C PRO A 233 9.46 6.31 5.46
N LYS A 234 10.41 7.15 5.87
CA LYS A 234 10.13 8.12 6.93
C LYS A 234 9.05 9.07 6.38
N PRO A 235 7.93 9.30 7.10
CA PRO A 235 7.02 10.35 6.72
C PRO A 235 7.81 11.65 6.75
N GLU A 236 8.01 12.27 5.58
CA GLU A 236 8.48 13.65 5.56
C GLU A 236 7.46 14.45 6.36
N PRO A 237 7.87 15.23 7.37
CA PRO A 237 6.91 16.11 8.02
C PRO A 237 6.39 17.06 6.94
N LYS A 238 5.13 16.88 6.52
CA LYS A 238 4.37 17.86 5.73
C LYS A 238 4.69 19.21 6.36
N LYS A 239 5.36 20.09 5.61
CA LYS A 239 5.63 21.48 6.02
C LYS A 239 4.29 22.21 6.11
N ALA A 240 3.56 21.98 7.19
CA ALA A 240 2.29 22.59 7.48
C ALA A 240 2.05 22.63 9.01
N ALA A 241 3.06 23.02 9.79
CA ALA A 241 2.89 23.33 11.21
C ALA A 241 3.94 24.29 11.79
N ALA A 242 4.75 24.95 10.95
CA ALA A 242 5.81 25.85 11.43
C ALA A 242 5.39 27.33 11.56
N GLU A 243 4.13 27.68 11.28
CA GLU A 243 3.61 29.05 11.42
C GLU A 243 2.30 29.12 12.20
N ALA A 244 2.19 28.42 13.34
CA ALA A 244 1.24 28.78 14.39
C ALA A 244 1.59 28.06 15.70
N SER A 245 2.33 28.74 16.59
CA SER A 245 2.02 28.84 18.02
C SER A 245 3.26 29.25 18.82
N GLY A 246 3.13 30.37 19.54
CA GLY A 246 4.05 30.84 20.56
C GLY A 246 4.10 29.94 21.81
N PRO A 247 4.87 30.34 22.83
CA PRO A 247 5.50 29.41 23.77
C PRO A 247 4.60 29.09 24.96
N ALA A 248 4.49 27.81 25.32
CA ALA A 248 4.54 27.27 26.70
C ALA A 248 3.81 25.92 26.78
N ALA A 249 4.57 24.82 26.94
CA ALA A 249 4.31 23.74 27.90
C ALA A 249 5.45 22.71 27.81
N MET A 250 6.05 22.41 28.97
CA MET A 250 7.17 21.49 29.16
C MET A 250 6.72 20.03 29.26
N GLY A 251 7.54 19.13 28.71
CA GLY A 251 7.54 17.67 28.91
C GLY A 251 7.50 16.94 27.57
N GLN A 252 8.48 16.18 27.09
CA GLN A 252 9.64 15.44 27.62
C GLN A 252 10.88 15.69 26.72
N PRO A 253 12.12 15.40 27.14
CA PRO A 253 13.28 15.64 26.29
C PRO A 253 13.37 14.54 25.22
N ALA A 254 12.84 14.83 24.02
CA ALA A 254 13.30 14.17 22.80
C ALA A 254 14.81 14.40 22.71
N GLN A 255 15.59 13.31 22.63
CA GLN A 255 17.04 13.38 22.41
C GLN A 255 17.30 14.10 21.09
N ARG A 256 17.62 15.39 21.21
CA ARG A 256 18.14 16.18 20.11
C ARG A 256 19.58 15.74 19.92
N VAL A 257 19.84 14.98 18.86
CA VAL A 257 21.20 14.76 18.37
C VAL A 257 21.73 16.15 18.01
N THR A 258 22.49 16.74 18.92
CA THR A 258 23.19 18.00 18.68
C THR A 258 24.43 17.64 17.87
N GLU A 259 24.41 17.89 16.58
CA GLU A 259 25.62 17.83 15.76
C GLU A 259 26.57 18.92 16.26
N VAL A 260 27.69 18.49 16.87
CA VAL A 260 28.75 19.39 17.34
C VAL A 260 29.87 19.34 16.31
N ASP A 261 30.10 20.47 15.63
CA ASP A 261 31.15 20.63 14.64
C ASP A 261 32.50 20.74 15.36
N PHE A 262 33.35 19.70 15.27
CA PHE A 262 34.69 19.73 15.85
C PHE A 262 35.71 20.12 14.78
N GLY A 263 36.30 21.31 14.93
CA GLY A 263 37.47 21.71 14.15
C GLY A 263 38.76 21.09 14.70
N VAL A 264 39.74 20.86 13.81
CA VAL A 264 41.08 20.39 14.21
C VAL A 264 41.71 21.42 15.15
N GLY A 265 41.70 21.14 16.46
CA GLY A 265 42.17 22.05 17.52
C GLY A 265 41.28 22.12 18.76
N ASP A 266 40.06 21.56 18.72
CA ASP A 266 39.15 21.54 19.87
C ASP A 266 39.57 20.48 20.92
N SER A 267 39.63 20.86 22.20
CA SER A 267 40.12 19.99 23.28
C SER A 267 38.96 19.38 24.06
N VAL A 268 38.76 18.07 23.90
CA VAL A 268 37.72 17.29 24.59
C VAL A 268 38.23 16.82 25.94
N THR A 269 37.54 17.18 27.02
CA THR A 269 37.77 16.60 28.35
C THR A 269 36.78 15.46 28.57
N VAL A 270 37.30 14.26 28.82
CA VAL A 270 36.49 13.08 29.18
C VAL A 270 36.03 13.21 30.63
N ILE A 271 34.73 13.13 30.84
CA ILE A 271 34.11 13.08 32.17
C ILE A 271 33.76 11.61 32.40
N ASP A 272 34.27 11.03 33.50
CA ASP A 272 33.97 9.65 33.96
C ASP A 272 32.56 9.56 34.55
#